data_AF-A0A2X2BXH0-F1
#
_entry.id   AF-A0A2X2BXH0-F1
#
_cell.length_a   1.000
_cell.length_b   1.000
_cell.length_c   1.000
_cell.angle_alpha   90.00
_cell.angle_beta   90.00
_cell.angle_gamma   90.00
#
_symmetry.space_group_name_H-M   'P 1'
#
loop_
_entity.id
_entity.type
_entity.pdbx_description
1 polymer ?
#
loop_
_entity_poly.entity_id
_entity_poly.type
_entity_poly.pdbx_seq_one_letter_code
_entity_poly.pdbx_strand_id
1 'polypeptide(L)'
;MKSFENLDLREKPAAINMRVDVKKRNLIDMAAAMLGSDRTSFILDAACQKAEDVILDKRVFLLDDMAFDQFERALENNPIGENKCLKKLLARPKIWS
;
A
#
# COMPACT_ATOMS: atom_id res chain seq x y z
N MET A 1 8.65 26.19 21.14
CA MET A 1 7.87 26.66 19.99
C MET A 1 8.83 26.78 18.81
N LYS A 2 9.16 25.67 18.15
CA LYS A 2 10.03 25.68 16.96
C LYS A 2 9.12 25.68 15.74
N SER A 3 9.33 26.71 14.93
CA SER A 3 8.64 27.05 13.71
C SER A 3 8.54 25.87 12.76
N PHE A 4 7.30 25.45 12.47
CA PHE A 4 6.97 24.60 11.31
C PHE A 4 6.85 25.52 10.09
N GLU A 5 7.95 26.14 9.68
CA GLU A 5 8.05 26.79 8.38
C GLU A 5 8.76 25.83 7.43
N ASN A 6 8.10 25.56 6.30
CA ASN A 6 8.52 24.76 5.15
C ASN A 6 8.15 23.27 5.16
N LEU A 7 6.86 23.00 4.94
CA LEU A 7 6.49 21.92 4.02
C LEU A 7 5.90 22.59 2.77
N ASP A 8 6.75 22.87 1.78
CA ASP A 8 6.31 23.19 0.43
C ASP A 8 5.64 21.93 -0.13
N LEU A 9 4.33 21.74 0.17
CA LEU A 9 3.49 20.63 -0.30
C LEU A 9 3.11 20.76 -1.78
N ARG A 10 3.85 21.53 -2.56
CA ARG A 10 3.84 21.38 -4.01
C ARG A 10 4.77 20.23 -4.32
N GLU A 11 4.25 19.00 -4.23
CA GLU A 11 4.93 17.83 -4.74
C GLU A 11 5.31 18.09 -6.20
N LYS A 12 6.58 18.44 -6.42
CA LYS A 12 7.06 18.70 -7.77
C LYS A 12 6.96 17.39 -8.53
N PRO A 13 6.43 17.39 -9.77
CA PRO A 13 6.36 16.19 -10.58
C PRO A 13 7.72 15.50 -10.62
N ALA A 14 7.80 14.28 -10.10
CA ALA A 14 9.02 13.49 -10.11
C ALA A 14 9.09 12.68 -11.41
N ALA A 15 10.19 12.81 -12.15
CA ALA A 15 10.36 12.10 -13.41
C ALA A 15 10.64 10.61 -13.15
N ILE A 16 9.82 9.73 -13.75
CA ILE A 16 10.07 8.29 -13.79
C ILE A 16 10.76 7.96 -15.12
N ASN A 17 12.07 7.70 -15.06
CA ASN A 17 12.86 7.33 -16.23
C ASN A 17 12.96 5.81 -16.33
N MET A 18 12.53 5.23 -17.45
CA MET A 18 12.56 3.78 -17.66
C MET A 18 13.09 3.41 -19.05
N ARG A 19 13.81 2.29 -19.12
CA ARG A 19 14.24 1.67 -20.38
C ARG A 19 13.35 0.46 -20.64
N VAL A 20 12.88 0.34 -21.88
CA VAL A 20 11.95 -0.70 -22.29
C VAL A 20 12.40 -1.27 -23.63
N ASP A 21 12.32 -2.59 -23.77
CA ASP A 21 12.56 -3.26 -25.05
C ASP A 21 11.54 -2.80 -26.11
N VAL A 22 11.96 -2.77 -27.37
CA VAL A 22 11.14 -2.27 -28.48
C VAL A 22 9.83 -3.06 -28.60
N LYS A 23 9.84 -4.38 -28.39
CA LYS A 23 8.62 -5.19 -28.47
C LYS A 23 7.61 -4.81 -27.40
N LYS A 24 8.07 -4.61 -26.16
CA LYS A 24 7.23 -4.20 -25.03
C LYS A 24 6.69 -2.78 -25.25
N ARG A 25 7.51 -1.87 -25.76
CA ARG A 25 7.08 -0.52 -26.11
C ARG A 25 5.97 -0.55 -27.16
N ASN A 26 6.14 -1.31 -28.24
CA ASN A 26 5.14 -1.40 -29.31
C ASN A 26 3.81 -1.98 -28.80
N LEU A 27 3.86 -2.97 -27.91
CA LEU A 27 2.67 -3.53 -27.28
C LEU A 27 1.92 -2.49 -26.45
N ILE A 28 2.65 -1.69 -25.66
CA ILE A 28 2.06 -0.60 -24.86
C ILE A 28 1.48 0.48 -25.76
N ASP A 29 2.23 0.92 -26.79
CA ASP A 29 1.78 1.95 -27.73
C ASP A 29 0.47 1.51 -28.43
N MET A 30 0.36 0.23 -28.81
CA MET A 30 -0.84 -0.34 -29.40
C MET A 30 -2.03 -0.32 -28.42
N ALA A 31 -1.83 -0.77 -27.18
CA ALA A 31 -2.88 -0.77 -26.15
C ALA A 31 -3.37 0.65 -25.83
N ALA A 32 -2.43 1.60 -25.69
CA ALA A 32 -2.75 3.01 -25.45
C ALA A 32 -3.55 3.60 -26.61
N ALA A 33 -3.17 3.30 -27.86
CA ALA A 33 -3.89 3.73 -29.05
C ALA A 33 -5.32 3.16 -29.13
N MET A 34 -5.52 1.89 -28.75
CA MET A 34 -6.86 1.26 -28.70
C MET A 34 -7.79 1.93 -27.68
N LEU A 35 -7.24 2.46 -26.59
CA LEU A 35 -7.98 3.19 -25.55
C LEU A 35 -8.10 4.70 -25.83
N GLY A 36 -7.47 5.21 -26.89
CA GLY A 36 -7.45 6.65 -27.19
C GLY A 36 -6.62 7.48 -26.20
N SER A 37 -5.72 6.85 -25.44
CA SER A 37 -4.85 7.49 -24.45
C SER A 37 -3.42 7.65 -24.97
N ASP A 38 -2.66 8.61 -24.43
CA ASP A 38 -1.22 8.66 -24.69
C ASP A 38 -0.46 7.56 -23.90
N ARG A 39 0.73 7.20 -24.38
CA ARG A 39 1.56 6.15 -23.75
C ARG A 39 1.86 6.44 -22.28
N THR A 40 2.17 7.69 -21.93
CA THR A 40 2.62 8.05 -20.58
C THR A 40 1.46 7.90 -19.59
N SER A 41 0.29 8.45 -19.95
CA SER A 41 -0.94 8.33 -19.16
C SER A 41 -1.33 6.87 -19.00
N PHE A 42 -1.34 6.09 -20.07
CA PHE A 42 -1.61 4.65 -20.00
C PHE A 42 -0.67 3.89 -19.06
N ILE A 43 0.65 4.17 -19.13
CA ILE A 43 1.63 3.52 -18.25
C ILE A 43 1.40 3.93 -16.79
N LEU A 44 1.15 5.21 -16.52
CA LEU A 44 0.93 5.70 -15.17
C LEU A 44 -0.34 5.09 -14.56
N ASP A 45 -1.45 5.11 -15.30
CA ASP A 45 -2.73 4.56 -14.83
C ASP A 45 -2.61 3.07 -14.54
N ALA A 46 -2.00 2.29 -15.44
CA ALA A 46 -1.78 0.87 -15.25
C ALA A 46 -0.86 0.57 -14.07
N ALA A 47 0.20 1.38 -13.87
CA ALA A 47 1.11 1.23 -12.74
C ALA A 47 0.44 1.57 -11.41
N CYS A 48 -0.36 2.64 -11.37
CA CYS A 48 -1.14 3.05 -10.20
C CYS A 48 -2.16 1.97 -9.82
N GLN A 49 -2.96 1.51 -10.77
CA GLN A 49 -3.93 0.44 -10.54
C GLN A 49 -3.24 -0.82 -9.99
N LYS A 50 -2.10 -1.21 -10.58
CA LYS A 50 -1.38 -2.39 -10.10
C LYS A 50 -0.79 -2.19 -8.70
N ALA A 51 -0.33 -0.98 -8.38
CA ALA A 51 0.16 -0.65 -7.05
C ALA A 51 -0.97 -0.72 -6.01
N GLU A 52 -2.15 -0.19 -6.33
CA GLU A 52 -3.35 -0.28 -5.49
C GLU A 52 -3.74 -1.73 -5.23
N ASP A 53 -3.82 -2.55 -6.28
CA ASP A 53 -4.13 -3.98 -6.15
C ASP A 53 -3.16 -4.69 -5.19
N VAL A 54 -1.85 -4.43 -5.34
CA VAL A 54 -0.82 -5.05 -4.49
C VAL A 54 -0.91 -4.57 -3.04
N ILE A 55 -1.22 -3.29 -2.82
CA ILE A 55 -1.41 -2.74 -1.48
C ILE A 55 -2.67 -3.32 -0.82
N LEU A 56 -3.75 -3.49 -1.58
CA LEU A 56 -5.01 -4.03 -1.11
C LEU A 56 -4.94 -5.53 -0.85
N ASP A 57 -4.23 -6.30 -1.67
CA ASP A 57 -3.97 -7.74 -1.47
C ASP A 57 -3.34 -8.01 -0.09
N LYS A 58 -2.55 -7.07 0.44
CA LYS A 58 -1.95 -7.17 1.78
C LYS A 58 -2.90 -6.86 2.95
N ARG A 59 -4.14 -6.44 2.68
CA ARG A 59 -5.13 -6.09 3.71
C ARG A 59 -6.28 -7.08 3.81
N VAL A 60 -6.42 -7.99 2.85
CA VAL A 60 -7.49 -8.99 2.84
C VAL A 60 -6.97 -10.28 3.45
N PHE A 61 -7.48 -10.62 4.64
CA PHE A 61 -7.26 -11.92 5.26
C PHE A 61 -8.42 -12.82 4.88
N LEU A 62 -8.19 -13.77 3.96
CA LEU A 62 -9.14 -14.84 3.71
C LEU A 62 -8.96 -15.91 4.80
N LEU A 63 -10.02 -16.15 5.57
CA LEU A 63 -10.11 -17.21 6.56
C LEU A 63 -11.18 -18.20 6.11
N ASP A 64 -10.93 -19.49 6.27
CA ASP A 64 -11.99 -20.49 6.20
C ASP A 64 -12.86 -20.42 7.48
N ASP A 65 -14.01 -21.09 7.46
CA ASP A 65 -14.98 -21.03 8.57
C ASP A 65 -14.34 -21.44 9.92
N MET A 66 -13.45 -22.43 9.90
CA MET A 66 -12.76 -22.90 11.10
C MET A 66 -11.77 -21.86 11.64
N ALA A 67 -11.00 -21.21 10.77
CA ALA A 67 -10.09 -20.14 11.14
C ALA A 67 -10.83 -18.88 11.58
N PHE A 68 -12.00 -18.61 11.00
CA PHE A 68 -12.87 -17.51 11.42
C PHE A 68 -13.46 -17.76 12.82
N ASP A 69 -13.98 -18.96 13.10
CA ASP A 69 -14.47 -19.34 14.43
C ASP A 69 -13.37 -19.23 15.50
N GLN A 70 -12.14 -19.65 15.17
CA GLN A 70 -10.99 -19.51 16.08
C GLN A 70 -10.64 -18.04 16.34
N PHE A 71 -10.70 -17.21 15.30
CA PHE A 71 -10.48 -15.78 15.40
C PHE A 71 -11.53 -15.11 16.29
N GLU A 72 -12.81 -15.43 16.09
CA GLU A 72 -13.92 -14.90 16.90
C GLU A 72 -13.76 -15.29 18.38
N ARG A 73 -13.48 -16.57 18.65
CA ARG A 73 -13.19 -17.04 20.01
C ARG A 73 -11.99 -16.32 20.63
N ALA A 74 -10.95 -16.01 19.84
CA ALA A 74 -9.79 -15.27 20.34
C ALA A 74 -10.13 -13.82 20.72
N LEU A 75 -11.07 -13.18 20.00
CA LEU A 75 -11.57 -11.84 20.32
C LEU A 75 -12.44 -11.85 21.58
N GLU A 76 -13.34 -12.82 21.72
CA GLU A 76 -14.26 -12.91 22.85
C GLU A 76 -13.57 -13.29 24.15
N ASN A 77 -12.63 -14.25 24.10
CA ASN A 77 -11.98 -14.79 25.30
C ASN A 77 -10.86 -13.89 25.84
N ASN A 78 -10.66 -12.71 25.26
CA ASN A 78 -9.50 -11.83 25.45
C ASN A 78 -9.10 -11.58 26.91
N PRO A 79 -8.03 -12.24 27.44
CA PRO A 79 -7.36 -11.79 28.62
C PRO A 79 -6.05 -11.13 28.14
N ILE A 80 -6.10 -9.84 27.84
CA ILE A 80 -4.89 -8.97 27.85
C ILE A 80 -4.16 -9.11 29.22
N GLY A 81 -4.83 -9.69 30.22
CA GLY A 81 -4.52 -9.70 31.65
C GLY A 81 -3.13 -10.17 32.07
N GLU A 82 -2.43 -11.07 31.37
CA GLU A 82 -1.23 -11.71 31.96
C GLU A 82 0.03 -11.75 31.09
N ASN A 83 -0.02 -11.33 29.83
CA ASN A 83 1.18 -11.37 28.98
C ASN A 83 2.18 -10.26 29.40
N LYS A 84 3.21 -10.65 30.17
CA LYS A 84 4.27 -9.76 30.66
C LYS A 84 5.03 -9.05 29.53
N CYS A 85 5.25 -9.72 28.40
CA CYS A 85 5.92 -9.14 27.23
C CYS A 85 5.05 -8.08 26.56
N LEU A 86 3.73 -8.34 26.43
CA LEU A 86 2.79 -7.38 25.85
C LEU A 86 2.68 -6.11 26.72
N LYS A 87 2.59 -6.25 28.04
CA LYS A 87 2.59 -5.11 28.97
C LYS A 87 3.85 -4.25 28.83
N LYS A 88 5.03 -4.90 28.71
CA LYS A 88 6.31 -4.21 28.49
C LYS A 88 6.37 -3.49 27.13
N LEU A 89 5.79 -4.08 26.08
CA LEU A 89 5.69 -3.46 24.76
C LEU A 89 4.81 -2.21 24.78
N LEU A 90 3.61 -2.31 25.37
CA LEU A 90 2.65 -1.20 25.45
C LEU A 90 3.12 -0.06 26.34
N ALA A 91 3.94 -0.34 27.37
CA ALA A 91 4.54 0.68 28.22
C ALA A 91 5.72 1.42 27.57
N ARG A 92 6.20 0.98 26.40
CA ARG A 92 7.32 1.63 25.71
C ARG A 92 6.86 2.97 25.13
N PRO A 93 7.61 4.07 25.35
CA PRO A 93 7.26 5.36 24.75
C PRO A 93 7.21 5.27 23.21
N LYS A 94 6.19 5.88 22.62
CA LYS A 94 6.02 5.91 21.16
C LYS A 94 7.18 6.66 20.52
N ILE A 95 7.78 6.07 19.50
CA ILE A 95 8.95 6.60 18.79
C ILE A 95 8.53 7.63 17.72
N TRP A 96 7.25 7.63 17.35
CA TRP A 96 6.69 8.55 16.37
C TRP A 96 5.58 9.37 17.02
N SER A 97 5.76 10.69 16.98
CA SER A 97 4.75 11.71 17.21
C SER A 97 4.68 12.60 15.99
#